data_AF-A0A838Q232-F1
#
_entry.id   AF-A0A838Q232-F1
#
_cell.length_a   1.000
_cell.length_b   1.000
_cell.length_c   1.000
_cell.angle_alpha   90.00
_cell.angle_beta   90.00
_cell.angle_gamma   90.00
#
_symmetry.space_group_name_H-M   'P 1'
#
loop_
_entity.id
_entity.type
_entity.pdbx_description
1 polymer ?
#
loop_
_entity_poly.entity_id
_entity_poly.type
_entity_poly.pdbx_seq_one_letter_code
_entity_poly.pdbx_strand_id
1 'polypeptide(L)' 'MATSKLGPEITHDEVRARLDRFESRYGVPSERLADAFRDDGGELVETDDFAEWSMAWTIWRHIQAGSRVG' A
#
# COMPACT_ATOMS: atom_id res chain seq x y z
N MET A 1 -19.34 14.64 27.19
CA MET A 1 -18.48 13.45 27.00
C MET A 1 -17.90 13.52 25.59
N ALA A 2 -16.61 13.75 25.46
CA ALA A 2 -15.92 13.70 24.18
C ALA A 2 -15.55 12.24 23.89
N THR A 3 -16.33 11.56 23.07
CA THR A 3 -15.87 10.31 22.47
C THR A 3 -14.84 10.68 21.42
N SER A 4 -13.57 10.45 21.76
CA SER A 4 -12.46 10.49 20.81
C SER A 4 -12.87 9.71 19.57
N LYS A 5 -13.07 10.43 18.46
CA LYS A 5 -13.13 9.86 17.12
C LYS A 5 -11.73 9.31 16.85
N LEU A 6 -11.46 8.09 17.29
CA LEU A 6 -10.39 7.28 16.73
C LEU A 6 -10.59 7.40 15.21
N GLY A 7 -9.57 7.93 14.52
CA GLY A 7 -9.61 8.10 13.06
C GLY A 7 -9.98 6.76 12.40
N PRO A 8 -10.41 6.77 11.12
CA PRO A 8 -10.82 5.53 10.47
C PRO A 8 -9.69 4.51 10.59
N GLU A 9 -9.92 3.47 11.38
CA GLU A 9 -9.04 2.32 11.45
C GLU A 9 -9.04 1.74 10.04
N ILE A 10 -7.97 1.99 9.30
CA ILE A 10 -7.83 1.46 7.94
C ILE A 10 -7.91 -0.06 8.06
N THR A 11 -8.97 -0.63 7.52
CA THR A 11 -9.26 -2.06 7.59
C THR A 11 -8.41 -2.84 6.59
N HIS A 12 -8.24 -4.14 6.83
CA HIS A 12 -7.54 -5.05 5.91
C HIS A 12 -8.11 -4.98 4.49
N ASP A 13 -9.44 -4.95 4.35
CA ASP A 13 -10.11 -4.95 3.06
C ASP A 13 -9.93 -3.60 2.32
N GLU A 14 -9.89 -2.48 3.05
CA GLU A 14 -9.58 -1.17 2.47
C GLU A 14 -8.15 -1.11 1.94
N VAL A 15 -7.17 -1.67 2.66
CA VAL A 15 -5.79 -1.75 2.19
C VAL A 15 -5.69 -2.63 0.95
N ARG A 16 -6.33 -3.80 0.96
CA ARG A 16 -6.34 -4.71 -0.19
C ARG A 16 -6.96 -4.04 -1.43
N ALA A 17 -8.11 -3.38 -1.27
CA ALA A 17 -8.78 -2.68 -2.36
C ALA A 17 -7.93 -1.53 -2.93
N ARG A 18 -7.14 -0.83 -2.10
CA ARG A 18 -6.17 0.17 -2.57
C ARG A 18 -5.07 -0.48 -3.41
N LEU A 19 -4.49 -1.57 -2.92
CA LEU A 19 -3.46 -2.31 -3.64
C LEU A 19 -3.99 -2.87 -4.97
N ASP A 20 -5.20 -3.42 -5.01
CA ASP A 20 -5.84 -3.91 -6.24
C ASP A 20 -5.96 -2.83 -7.32
N ARG A 21 -6.24 -1.58 -6.93
CA ARG A 21 -6.29 -0.45 -7.87
C ARG A 21 -4.93 -0.18 -8.50
N PHE A 22 -3.87 -0.20 -7.70
CA PHE A 22 -2.50 -0.03 -8.21
C PHE A 22 -2.10 -1.20 -9.11
N GLU A 23 -2.36 -2.44 -8.70
CA GLU A 23 -2.07 -3.63 -9.50
C GLU A 23 -2.81 -3.61 -10.84
N SER A 24 -4.07 -3.19 -10.85
CA SER A 24 -4.84 -3.03 -12.09
C SER A 24 -4.32 -1.88 -12.96
N ARG A 25 -3.83 -0.79 -12.37
CA ARG A 25 -3.35 0.39 -13.10
C ARG A 25 -2.01 0.15 -13.77
N TYR A 26 -1.08 -0.51 -13.08
CA TYR A 26 0.27 -0.77 -13.55
C TYR A 26 0.44 -2.17 -14.17
N GLY A 27 -0.54 -3.05 -14.01
CA GLY A 27 -0.54 -4.40 -14.58
C GLY A 27 0.46 -5.36 -13.92
N VAL A 28 0.96 -5.04 -12.73
CA VAL A 28 1.90 -5.88 -11.98
C VAL A 28 1.47 -6.04 -10.53
N PRO A 29 1.79 -7.17 -9.87
CA PRO A 29 1.46 -7.38 -8.45
C PRO A 29 2.14 -6.34 -7.55
N SER A 30 1.54 -6.04 -6.39
CA SER A 30 2.09 -5.05 -5.44
C SER A 30 3.51 -5.36 -5.02
N GLU A 31 3.89 -6.64 -4.93
CA GLU A 31 5.26 -7.08 -4.59
C GLU A 31 6.32 -6.59 -5.59
N ARG A 32 5.92 -6.32 -6.84
CA ARG A 32 6.80 -5.89 -7.94
C ARG A 32 6.53 -4.45 -8.37
N LEU A 33 5.55 -3.77 -7.79
CA LEU A 33 5.14 -2.44 -8.22
C LEU A 33 6.25 -1.40 -8.02
N ALA A 34 7.16 -1.60 -7.06
CA ALA A 34 8.35 -0.77 -6.87
C ALA A 34 9.15 -0.58 -8.18
N ASP A 35 9.23 -1.62 -9.00
CA ASP A 35 9.98 -1.59 -10.27
C ASP A 35 9.24 -0.75 -11.33
N ALA A 36 7.91 -0.64 -11.24
CA ALA A 36 7.11 0.18 -12.15
C ALA A 36 7.25 1.69 -11.90
N PHE A 37 7.84 2.09 -10.76
CA PHE A 37 8.14 3.47 -10.43
C PHE A 37 9.60 3.86 -10.72
N ARG A 38 10.38 2.98 -11.38
CA ARG A 38 11.73 3.33 -11.82
C ARG A 38 11.68 4.00 -13.19
N ASP A 39 12.55 4.98 -13.39
CA ASP A 39 12.76 5.58 -14.72
C ASP A 39 13.64 4.68 -15.61
N ASP A 40 13.91 5.14 -16.84
CA ASP A 40 14.75 4.43 -17.81
C ASP A 40 16.21 4.27 -17.33
N GLY A 41 16.66 5.10 -16.36
CA GLY A 41 17.96 4.98 -15.70
C GLY A 41 17.97 3.98 -14.54
N GLY A 42 16.81 3.43 -14.17
CA GLY A 42 16.62 2.55 -13.03
C GLY A 42 16.50 3.29 -11.70
N GLU A 43 16.41 4.62 -11.70
CA GLU A 43 16.25 5.41 -10.50
C GLU A 43 14.79 5.45 -10.06
N LEU A 44 14.57 5.41 -8.75
CA LEU A 44 13.22 5.45 -8.20
C LEU A 44 12.63 6.86 -8.36
N VAL A 45 11.47 6.95 -8.99
CA VAL A 45 10.74 8.19 -9.18
C VAL A 45 9.70 8.34 -8.07
N GLU A 46 9.93 9.31 -7.18
CA GLU A 46 9.02 9.66 -6.10
C GLU A 46 7.80 10.42 -6.66
N THR A 47 6.77 9.65 -7.03
CA THR A 47 5.47 10.15 -7.47
C THR A 47 4.43 10.04 -6.35
N ASP A 48 3.31 10.75 -6.48
CA ASP A 48 2.17 10.60 -5.56
C ASP A 48 1.67 9.14 -5.54
N ASP A 49 1.61 8.49 -6.71
CA ASP A 49 1.23 7.08 -6.82
C ASP A 49 2.23 6.16 -6.07
N PHE A 50 3.54 6.45 -6.14
CA PHE A 50 4.55 5.71 -5.36
C PHE A 50 4.37 5.91 -3.85
N ALA A 51 4.13 7.15 -3.41
CA ALA A 51 3.92 7.47 -2.00
C ALA A 51 2.66 6.77 -1.45
N GLU A 52 1.55 6.82 -2.19
CA GLU A 52 0.30 6.17 -1.79
C GLU A 52 0.41 4.63 -1.79
N TRP A 53 0.99 4.05 -2.84
CA TRP A 53 1.20 2.60 -2.92
C TRP A 53 2.14 2.12 -1.81
N SER A 54 3.27 2.79 -1.60
CA SER A 54 4.27 2.36 -0.60
C SER A 54 3.69 2.37 0.82
N MET A 55 2.82 3.35 1.13
CA MET A 55 2.09 3.40 2.39
C MET A 55 1.11 2.22 2.52
N ALA A 56 0.27 1.99 1.51
CA ALA A 56 -0.68 0.88 1.51
C ALA A 56 0.04 -0.48 1.63
N TRP A 57 1.15 -0.64 0.91
CA TRP A 57 1.96 -1.85 0.93
C TRP A 57 2.61 -2.09 2.29
N THR A 58 3.12 -1.04 2.93
CA THR A 58 3.71 -1.13 4.28
C THR A 58 2.68 -1.57 5.32
N ILE A 59 1.46 -1.04 5.26
CA ILE A 59 0.36 -1.42 6.15
C ILE A 59 -0.04 -2.88 5.90
N TRP A 60 -0.19 -3.28 4.64
CA TRP A 60 -0.51 -4.66 4.26
C TRP A 60 0.50 -5.65 4.84
N ARG A 61 1.80 -5.35 4.71
CA ARG A 61 2.88 -6.18 5.25
C ARG A 61 2.83 -6.29 6.77
N HIS A 62 2.47 -5.21 7.48
CA HIS A 62 2.26 -5.26 8.93
C HIS A 62 1.09 -6.14 9.33
N ILE A 63 -0.06 -6.03 8.64
CA ILE A 63 -1.24 -6.87 8.92
C ILE A 63 -0.91 -8.35 8.70
N GLN A 64 -0.24 -8.68 7.60
CA GLN A 64 0.15 -10.06 7.28
C GLN A 64 1.19 -10.61 8.27
N ALA A 65 2.09 -9.78 8.78
CA ALA A 65 3.04 -10.18 9.82
C ALA A 65 2.36 -10.41 11.18
N GLY A 66 1.41 -9.55 11.56
CA GLY A 66 0.64 -9.68 12.81
C GLY A 66 -0.31 -10.87 12.81
N SER A 67 -0.90 -11.21 11.66
CA SER A 67 -1.78 -12.39 11.50
C SER A 67 -1.04 -13.72 11.61
N ARG A 68 0.30 -13.70 11.51
CA ARG A 68 1.16 -14.90 11.59
C ARG A 68 1.53 -15.28 13.03
N VAL A 69 1.09 -14.48 14.02
CA VAL A 69 1.31 -14.68 15.46
C VAL A 69 -0.05 -14.92 16.13
N GLY A 70 -0.68 -16.04 15.80
CA GLY A 70 -1.99 -16.46 16.32
C GLY A 70 -2.20 -17.94 16.17
#